data_AF-A0A8I1TE82-F1
#
_entry.id   AF-A0A8I1TE82-F1
#
_cell.length_a   1.000
_cell.length_b   1.000
_cell.length_c   1.000
_cell.angle_alpha   90.00
_cell.angle_beta   90.00
_cell.angle_gamma   90.00
#
_symmetry.space_group_name_H-M   'P 1'
#
loop_
_entity.id
_entity.type
_entity.pdbx_description
1 polymer ?
#
loop_
_entity_poly.entity_id
_entity_poly.type
_entity_poly.pdbx_seq_one_letter_code
_entity_poly.pdbx_strand_id
1 'polypeptide(L)'
;MTKKPDKMAATEAAWTKAIAREALIRPLASATRISAGRLAGVCRDLGLKRTRLYELIALYRAAPVASSLLDAIPGQEKGSRRLSAEVGLG
;
A
#
# COMPACT_ATOMS: atom_id res chain seq x y z
N MET A 1 5.75 -26.50 -20.60
CA MET A 1 5.67 -25.04 -20.83
C MET A 1 5.77 -24.32 -19.50
N THR A 2 6.95 -23.83 -19.14
CA THR A 2 7.18 -23.15 -17.86
C THR A 2 6.88 -21.66 -18.06
N LYS A 3 5.68 -21.21 -17.67
CA LYS A 3 5.39 -19.77 -17.60
C LYS A 3 6.30 -19.16 -16.53
N LYS A 4 7.33 -18.44 -16.97
CA LYS A 4 8.01 -17.47 -16.09
C LYS A 4 6.91 -16.52 -15.60
N PRO A 5 6.66 -16.37 -14.29
CA PRO A 5 5.76 -15.32 -13.85
C PRO A 5 6.40 -14.01 -14.29
N ASP A 6 5.70 -13.27 -15.14
CA ASP A 6 6.01 -11.87 -15.40
C ASP A 6 6.33 -11.23 -14.05
N LYS A 7 7.56 -10.74 -13.90
CA LYS A 7 8.08 -10.13 -12.65
C LYS A 7 7.22 -8.95 -12.15
N MET A 8 6.17 -8.60 -12.88
CA MET A 8 5.29 -7.45 -12.70
C MET A 8 3.80 -7.82 -12.60
N ALA A 9 3.41 -9.10 -12.75
CA ALA A 9 2.01 -9.51 -12.69
C ALA A 9 1.63 -9.91 -11.26
N ALA A 10 0.85 -9.06 -10.59
CA ALA A 10 0.20 -9.43 -9.34
C ALA A 10 -0.77 -10.61 -9.60
N THR A 11 -0.80 -11.56 -8.67
CA THR A 11 -1.73 -12.70 -8.75
C THR A 11 -3.18 -12.21 -8.59
N GLU A 12 -4.15 -12.97 -9.11
CA GLU A 12 -5.58 -12.69 -8.92
C GLU A 12 -5.92 -12.51 -7.43
N ALA A 13 -5.36 -13.35 -6.56
CA ALA A 13 -5.54 -13.25 -5.12
C ALA A 13 -4.99 -11.92 -4.55
N ALA A 14 -3.87 -11.41 -5.06
CA ALA A 14 -3.33 -10.12 -4.66
C ALA A 14 -4.24 -8.97 -5.12
N TRP A 15 -4.81 -9.05 -6.32
CA TRP A 15 -5.81 -8.10 -6.83
C TRP A 15 -7.09 -8.11 -6.00
N THR A 16 -7.67 -9.28 -5.72
CA THR A 16 -8.85 -9.40 -4.86
C THR A 16 -8.61 -8.78 -3.49
N LYS A 17 -7.42 -9.04 -2.91
CA LYS A 17 -7.02 -8.45 -1.63
C LYS A 17 -6.88 -6.93 -1.71
N ALA A 18 -6.31 -6.40 -2.79
CA ALA A 18 -6.17 -4.96 -2.98
C ALA A 18 -7.52 -4.25 -3.12
N ILE A 19 -8.47 -4.85 -3.86
CA ILE A 19 -9.84 -4.34 -3.99
C ILE A 19 -10.56 -4.35 -2.63
N ALA A 20 -10.42 -5.44 -1.86
CA ALA A 20 -11.00 -5.52 -0.51
C ALA A 20 -10.42 -4.45 0.44
N ARG A 21 -9.11 -4.19 0.35
CA ARG A 21 -8.45 -3.10 1.08
C ARG A 21 -8.98 -1.74 0.64
N GLU A 22 -9.14 -1.52 -0.66
CA GLU A 22 -9.60 -0.25 -1.20
C GLU A 22 -10.96 0.16 -0.63
N ALA A 23 -11.91 -0.78 -0.58
CA ALA A 23 -13.25 -0.53 -0.04
C ALA A 23 -13.21 0.03 1.40
N LEU A 24 -12.27 -0.44 2.22
CA LEU A 24 -12.11 0.00 3.61
C LEU A 24 -11.21 1.24 3.74
N ILE A 25 -10.24 1.43 2.84
CA ILE A 25 -9.27 2.53 2.91
C ILE A 25 -9.81 3.81 2.28
N ARG A 26 -10.57 3.72 1.18
CA ARG A 26 -11.17 4.87 0.50
C ARG A 26 -11.89 5.83 1.45
N PRO A 27 -12.80 5.39 2.34
CA PRO A 27 -13.46 6.30 3.29
C PRO A 27 -12.52 6.87 4.35
N LEU A 28 -11.40 6.21 4.66
CA LEU A 28 -10.38 6.75 5.57
C LEU A 28 -9.52 7.82 4.88
N ALA A 29 -9.15 7.57 3.62
CA ALA A 29 -8.34 8.48 2.83
C ALA A 29 -9.05 9.82 2.60
N SER A 30 -10.36 9.78 2.33
CA SER A 30 -11.20 10.97 2.13
C SER A 30 -11.61 11.69 3.42
N ALA A 31 -11.39 11.09 4.60
CA ALA A 31 -11.78 11.69 5.86
C ALA A 31 -10.76 12.75 6.33
N THR A 32 -11.24 13.95 6.67
CA THR A 32 -10.43 15.02 7.28
C THR A 32 -9.86 14.63 8.64
N ARG A 33 -10.62 13.88 9.44
CA ARG A 33 -10.18 13.31 10.72
C ARG A 33 -10.64 11.87 10.82
N ILE A 34 -9.73 10.98 11.21
CA ILE A 34 -10.02 9.56 11.41
C ILE A 34 -10.01 9.27 12.91
N SER A 35 -11.11 8.71 13.44
CA SER A 35 -11.16 8.33 14.85
C SER A 35 -10.31 7.10 15.14
N ALA A 36 -9.76 7.02 16.36
CA ALA A 36 -8.97 5.88 16.81
C ALA A 36 -9.75 4.56 16.74
N GLY A 37 -11.05 4.59 17.07
CA GLY A 37 -11.95 3.44 16.99
C GLY A 37 -12.18 2.95 15.56
N ARG A 38 -12.38 3.87 14.61
CA ARG A 38 -12.52 3.51 13.18
C ARG A 38 -11.23 2.87 12.64
N LEU A 39 -10.06 3.41 13.01
CA LEU A 39 -8.78 2.79 12.66
C LEU A 39 -8.62 1.39 13.25
N ALA A 40 -8.99 1.21 14.53
CA ALA A 40 -8.89 -0.08 15.20
C ALA A 40 -9.83 -1.12 14.57
N GLY A 41 -11.04 -0.71 14.16
CA GLY A 41 -11.97 -1.55 13.40
C GLY A 41 -11.35 -2.05 12.10
N VAL A 42 -10.89 -1.13 11.25
CA VAL A 42 -10.28 -1.49 9.96
C VAL A 42 -9.00 -2.30 10.12
N CYS A 43 -8.21 -2.08 11.18
CA CYS A 43 -7.05 -2.93 11.49
C CYS A 43 -7.46 -4.38 11.74
N ARG A 44 -8.56 -4.61 12.47
CA ARG A 44 -9.06 -5.97 12.74
C ARG A 44 -9.63 -6.61 11.47
N ASP A 45 -10.41 -5.87 10.71
CA ASP A 45 -11.04 -6.37 9.47
C ASP A 45 -9.99 -6.79 8.43
N LEU A 46 -8.88 -6.05 8.35
CA LEU A 46 -7.78 -6.35 7.42
C LEU A 46 -6.68 -7.24 8.02
N GLY A 47 -6.72 -7.55 9.32
CA GLY A 47 -5.64 -8.26 10.03
C GLY A 47 -4.31 -7.50 10.02
N LEU A 48 -4.33 -6.17 10.03
CA LEU A 48 -3.15 -5.30 9.91
C LEU A 48 -2.78 -4.61 11.22
N LYS A 49 -1.48 -4.32 11.36
CA LYS A 49 -0.99 -3.38 12.37
C LYS A 49 -1.33 -1.93 11.96
N ARG A 50 -1.54 -1.05 12.94
CA ARG A 50 -1.85 0.38 12.70
C ARG A 50 -0.83 1.08 11.80
N THR A 51 0.47 0.82 11.97
CA THR A 51 1.52 1.39 11.13
C THR A 51 1.30 1.06 9.65
N ARG A 52 0.99 -0.22 9.35
CA ARG A 52 0.73 -0.65 7.98
C ARG A 52 -0.53 -0.03 7.40
N LEU A 53 -1.56 0.16 8.22
CA LEU A 53 -2.78 0.85 7.79
C LEU A 53 -2.49 2.31 7.42
N TYR A 54 -1.68 3.04 8.19
CA TYR A 54 -1.29 4.40 7.86
C TYR A 54 -0.47 4.49 6.56
N GLU A 55 0.46 3.55 6.34
CA GLU A 55 1.21 3.46 5.09
C GLU A 55 0.27 3.29 3.89
N LEU A 56 -0.69 2.38 3.97
CA LEU A 56 -1.64 2.13 2.89
C LEU A 56 -2.56 3.34 2.64
N ILE A 57 -3.00 4.04 3.69
CA ILE A 57 -3.76 5.29 3.55
C ILE A 57 -2.92 6.36 2.83
N ALA A 58 -1.63 6.49 3.18
CA ALA A 58 -0.74 7.45 2.53
C ALA A 58 -0.50 7.09 1.05
N LEU A 59 -0.26 5.82 0.74
CA LEU A 59 -0.11 5.33 -0.64
C LEU A 59 -1.37 5.62 -1.47
N TYR A 60 -2.56 5.34 -0.92
CA TYR A 60 -3.81 5.60 -1.62
C TYR A 60 -4.11 7.10 -1.79
N ARG A 61 -3.72 7.95 -0.83
CA ARG A 61 -3.82 9.41 -0.99
C ARG A 61 -2.90 9.95 -2.08
N ALA A 62 -1.72 9.35 -2.27
CA ALA A 62 -0.80 9.71 -3.35
C ALA A 62 -1.27 9.17 -4.71
N ALA A 63 -1.87 7.98 -4.73
CA ALA A 63 -2.42 7.35 -5.92
C ALA A 63 -3.73 6.60 -5.59
N PRO A 64 -4.91 7.20 -5.85
CA PRO A 64 -6.21 6.67 -5.43
C PRO A 64 -6.73 5.58 -6.36
N VAL A 65 -5.95 4.50 -6.49
CA VAL A 65 -6.25 3.33 -7.32
C VAL A 65 -5.97 2.05 -6.53
N ALA A 66 -6.73 0.98 -6.76
CA ALA A 66 -6.55 -0.30 -6.06
C ALA A 66 -5.12 -0.86 -6.15
N SER A 67 -4.43 -0.65 -7.27
CA SER A 67 -3.06 -1.12 -7.48
C SER A 67 -2.05 -0.53 -6.49
N SER A 68 -2.32 0.65 -5.91
CA SER A 68 -1.45 1.24 -4.86
C SER A 68 -1.53 0.48 -3.52
N LEU A 69 -2.53 -0.39 -3.37
CA LEU A 69 -2.80 -1.21 -2.18
C LEU A 69 -2.39 -2.68 -2.34
N LEU A 70 -1.78 -3.05 -3.47
CA LEU A 70 -1.13 -4.35 -3.62
C LEU A 70 -0.07 -4.51 -2.52
N ASP A 71 0.14 -5.74 -2.06
CA ASP A 71 1.27 -5.99 -1.18
C ASP A 71 2.54 -5.59 -1.93
N ALA A 72 3.36 -4.76 -1.28
CA ALA A 72 4.69 -4.49 -1.78
C ALA A 72 5.37 -5.86 -1.91
N ILE A 73 5.83 -6.19 -3.12
CA ILE A 73 6.56 -7.42 -3.37
C ILE A 73 7.66 -7.49 -2.31
N PRO A 74 7.79 -8.61 -1.54
CA PRO A 74 8.76 -8.78 -0.47
C PRO A 74 10.19 -8.74 -1.03
N GLY A 75 10.64 -7.53 -1.30
CA GLY A 75 11.87 -7.17 -1.99
C GLY A 75 12.13 -5.65 -1.95
N GLN A 76 11.13 -4.83 -1.62
CA GLN A 76 11.39 -3.49 -1.06
C GLN A 76 11.52 -3.60 0.46
N GLU A 77 12.64 -4.14 0.91
CA GLU A 77 13.13 -3.85 2.25
C GLU A 77 13.22 -2.34 2.41
N LYS A 78 12.85 -1.84 3.60
CA LYS A 78 13.13 -0.49 4.07
C LYS A 78 14.63 -0.19 3.91
N GLY A 79 15.04 0.30 2.75
CA GLY A 79 16.46 0.53 2.45
C GLY A 79 16.75 1.43 1.25
N SER A 80 15.77 1.67 0.37
CA SER A 80 16.01 2.55 -0.80
C SER A 80 15.69 4.01 -0.50
N ARG A 81 16.33 4.57 0.53
CA ARG A 81 16.69 5.99 0.51
C ARG A 81 17.90 6.11 -0.43
N ARG A 82 17.67 6.10 -1.74
CA ARG A 82 18.64 6.64 -2.68
C ARG A 82 18.16 8.04 -3.07
N LEU A 83 18.38 8.97 -2.14
CA LEU A 83 18.66 10.34 -2.52
C LEU A 83 20.09 10.31 -3.10
N SER A 84 20.23 9.91 -4.37
CA SER A 84 21.39 10.38 -5.13
C SER A 84 21.01 11.77 -5.62
N ALA A 85 21.00 12.72 -4.69
CA ALA A 85 21.25 14.09 -5.06
C ALA A 85 22.73 14.14 -5.42
N GLU A 86 23.05 13.88 -6.68
CA GLU A 86 24.22 14.54 -7.26
C GLU A 86 23.88 16.02 -7.33
N VAL A 87 24.18 16.71 -6.22
CA VAL A 87 24.36 18.16 -6.27
C VAL A 87 25.61 18.36 -7.11
N GLY A 88 25.43 18.91 -8.30
CA GLY A 88 26.53 19.37 -9.14
C GLY A 88 27.41 20.34 -8.34
N LEU A 89 28.71 20.05 -8.31
CA LEU A 89 29.75 20.94 -7.83
C LEU A 89 30.87 20.97 -8.86
N GLY A 90 31.15 22.18 -9.34
CA GLY A 90 32.44 22.56 -9.92
C GLY A 90 32.56 22.33 -11.41
#